data_AF-A0A498M3P7-F1
#
_entry.id   AF-A0A498M3P7-F1
#
_cell.length_a   1.000
_cell.length_b   1.000
_cell.length_c   1.000
_cell.angle_alpha   90.00
_cell.angle_beta   90.00
_cell.angle_gamma   90.00
#
_symmetry.space_group_name_H-M   'P 1'
#
loop_
_entity.id
_entity.type
_entity.pdbx_description
1 polymer ?
#
loop_
_entity_poly.entity_id
_entity_poly.type
_entity_poly.pdbx_seq_one_letter_code
_entity_poly.pdbx_strand_id
1 'polypeptide(L)'
;MEAANLESLKQEFSISVEDVDRWVCDVRHWAATEKHSSDSSQEELQREIDEIIYSIRRKKQDLYRQNDSSQTRQRKRRRIGELKKTLSEKIVLYNAIPGCEEKIDTEAACSLCDVILPWEAQGDDSPRELTREGQKGLYCFILHKRHVLQQKLAAVTSTYASVSTDPSFFTLEEDVEEESEDDNNSSELSEEEF
;
A
#
# COMPACT_ATOMS: atom_id res chain seq x y z
N MET A 1 -39.47 -34.16 4.95
CA MET A 1 -39.45 -35.20 3.89
C MET A 1 -38.03 -35.58 3.48
N GLU A 2 -37.07 -34.64 3.56
CA GLU A 2 -35.64 -34.88 3.26
C GLU A 2 -34.92 -35.80 4.26
N ALA A 3 -35.23 -35.72 5.56
CA ALA A 3 -34.62 -36.59 6.58
C ALA A 3 -34.91 -38.08 6.36
N ALA A 4 -36.13 -38.42 5.95
CA ALA A 4 -36.50 -39.81 5.63
C ALA A 4 -35.77 -40.33 4.37
N ASN A 5 -35.45 -39.44 3.44
CA ASN A 5 -34.68 -39.77 2.23
C ASN A 5 -33.21 -40.03 2.58
N LEU A 6 -32.63 -39.23 3.47
CA LEU A 6 -31.27 -39.44 4.00
C LEU A 6 -31.13 -40.75 4.78
N GLU A 7 -32.12 -41.11 5.61
CA GLU A 7 -32.11 -42.36 6.37
C GLU A 7 -32.17 -43.58 5.42
N SER A 8 -33.01 -43.52 4.38
CA SER A 8 -33.09 -44.57 3.36
C SER A 8 -31.80 -44.71 2.55
N LEU A 9 -31.17 -43.59 2.16
CA LEU A 9 -29.89 -43.61 1.44
C LEU A 9 -28.75 -44.18 2.31
N LYS A 10 -28.70 -43.78 3.59
CA LYS A 10 -27.71 -44.29 4.55
C LYS A 10 -27.83 -45.81 4.75
N GLN A 11 -29.07 -46.31 4.77
CA GLN A 11 -29.38 -47.72 4.90
C GLN A 11 -29.09 -48.51 3.60
N GLU A 12 -29.36 -47.93 2.44
CA GLU A 12 -29.11 -48.54 1.12
C GLU A 12 -27.61 -48.71 0.82
N PHE A 13 -26.79 -47.73 1.22
CA PHE A 13 -25.35 -47.75 0.98
C PHE A 13 -24.53 -48.28 2.16
N SER A 14 -25.18 -48.73 3.26
CA SER A 14 -24.52 -49.21 4.48
C SER A 14 -23.42 -48.27 5.00
N ILE A 15 -23.63 -46.95 4.86
CA ILE A 15 -22.62 -45.94 5.23
C ILE A 15 -22.62 -45.83 6.75
N SER A 16 -21.51 -46.24 7.37
CA SER A 16 -21.35 -46.18 8.81
C SER A 16 -21.09 -44.74 9.27
N VAL A 17 -21.26 -44.49 10.57
CA VAL A 17 -20.90 -43.19 11.16
C VAL A 17 -19.38 -42.95 11.04
N GLU A 18 -18.57 -44.02 11.13
CA GLU A 18 -17.13 -43.93 10.93
C GLU A 18 -16.74 -43.52 9.50
N ASP A 19 -17.50 -43.94 8.47
CA ASP A 19 -17.25 -43.54 7.08
C ASP A 19 -17.51 -42.05 6.86
N VAL A 20 -18.58 -41.51 7.47
CA VAL A 20 -18.89 -40.07 7.43
C VAL A 20 -17.81 -39.28 8.16
N ASP A 21 -17.38 -39.73 9.34
CA ASP A 21 -16.29 -39.09 10.08
C ASP A 21 -14.99 -39.11 9.28
N ARG A 22 -14.71 -40.21 8.56
CA ARG A 22 -13.56 -40.30 7.66
C ARG A 22 -13.65 -39.27 6.54
N TRP A 23 -14.79 -39.17 5.85
CA TRP A 23 -14.96 -38.19 4.78
C TRP A 23 -14.86 -36.75 5.30
N VAL A 24 -15.40 -36.47 6.48
CA VAL A 24 -15.25 -35.17 7.12
C VAL A 24 -13.78 -34.89 7.47
N CYS A 25 -13.02 -35.89 7.92
CA CYS A 25 -11.58 -35.76 8.14
C CYS A 25 -10.83 -35.52 6.82
N ASP A 26 -11.16 -36.26 5.76
CA ASP A 26 -10.52 -36.16 4.45
C ASP A 26 -10.81 -34.81 3.79
N VAL A 27 -12.05 -34.32 3.86
CA VAL A 27 -12.45 -32.99 3.36
C VAL A 27 -11.78 -31.87 4.17
N ARG A 28 -11.70 -32.00 5.50
CA ARG A 28 -10.97 -31.04 6.34
C ARG A 28 -9.48 -31.05 6.03
N HIS A 29 -8.89 -32.22 5.80
CA HIS A 29 -7.49 -32.35 5.44
C HIS A 29 -7.22 -31.79 4.04
N TRP A 30 -8.08 -32.07 3.07
CA TRP A 30 -8.03 -31.50 1.73
C TRP A 30 -8.14 -29.97 1.77
N ALA A 31 -9.15 -29.42 2.45
CA ALA A 31 -9.30 -27.97 2.61
C ALA A 31 -8.10 -27.31 3.33
N ALA A 32 -7.47 -28.03 4.27
CA ALA A 32 -6.27 -27.56 4.96
C ALA A 32 -4.98 -27.71 4.13
N THR A 33 -4.92 -28.61 3.15
CA THR A 33 -3.71 -28.86 2.35
C THR A 33 -3.73 -28.16 1.00
N GLU A 34 -4.92 -27.91 0.45
CA GLU A 34 -5.12 -27.24 -0.83
C GLU A 34 -4.75 -25.75 -0.78
N LYS A 35 -4.92 -25.11 0.38
CA LYS A 35 -4.68 -23.67 0.50
C LYS A 35 -3.21 -23.26 0.68
N HIS A 36 -2.26 -24.16 0.95
CA HIS A 36 -0.99 -23.72 1.59
C HIS A 36 0.33 -24.11 0.93
N SER A 37 0.34 -24.91 -0.14
CA SER A 37 1.61 -25.29 -0.78
C SER A 37 2.15 -24.23 -1.74
N SER A 38 1.29 -23.65 -2.58
CA SER A 38 1.60 -22.53 -3.47
C SER A 38 1.63 -21.19 -2.72
N ASP A 39 0.76 -21.03 -1.73
CA ASP A 39 0.62 -19.80 -0.93
C ASP A 39 1.89 -19.51 -0.13
N SER A 40 2.56 -20.53 0.42
CA SER A 40 3.86 -20.36 1.10
C SER A 40 4.93 -19.75 0.17
N SER A 41 4.99 -20.20 -1.09
CA SER A 41 5.97 -19.67 -2.06
C SER A 41 5.61 -18.26 -2.55
N GLN A 42 4.32 -17.96 -2.60
CA GLN A 42 3.81 -16.63 -2.93
C GLN A 42 4.07 -15.64 -1.80
N GLU A 43 3.78 -16.01 -0.54
CA GLU A 43 4.05 -15.22 0.65
C GLU A 43 5.55 -14.93 0.84
N GLU A 44 6.41 -15.90 0.54
CA GLU A 44 7.87 -15.69 0.51
C GLU A 44 8.27 -14.64 -0.53
N LEU A 45 7.71 -14.73 -1.74
CA LEU A 45 7.99 -13.76 -2.81
C LEU A 45 7.48 -12.35 -2.47
N GLN A 46 6.29 -12.25 -1.86
CA GLN A 46 5.72 -10.99 -1.37
C GLN A 46 6.63 -10.35 -0.32
N ARG A 47 7.08 -11.14 0.67
CA ARG A 47 8.01 -10.69 1.72
C ARG A 47 9.34 -10.20 1.15
N GLU A 48 9.87 -10.89 0.15
CA GLU A 48 11.10 -10.46 -0.54
C GLU A 48 10.91 -9.13 -1.29
N ILE A 49 9.76 -8.96 -1.96
CA ILE A 49 9.42 -7.70 -2.64
C ILE A 49 9.35 -6.55 -1.62
N ASP A 50 8.66 -6.75 -0.50
CA ASP A 50 8.56 -5.75 0.58
C ASP A 50 9.92 -5.39 1.17
N GLU A 51 10.77 -6.39 1.45
CA GLU A 51 12.10 -6.18 1.97
C GLU A 51 12.98 -5.36 1.01
N ILE A 52 12.90 -5.66 -0.30
CA ILE A 52 13.63 -4.92 -1.32
C ILE A 52 13.13 -3.48 -1.40
N ILE A 53 11.81 -3.24 -1.44
CA ILE A 53 11.21 -1.90 -1.46
C ILE A 53 11.66 -1.10 -0.23
N TYR A 54 11.54 -1.69 0.96
CA TYR A 54 11.96 -1.05 2.21
C TYR A 54 13.46 -0.72 2.21
N SER A 55 14.30 -1.66 1.75
CA SER A 55 15.75 -1.48 1.63
C SER A 55 16.10 -0.34 0.68
N ILE A 56 15.41 -0.23 -0.46
CA ILE A 56 15.60 0.85 -1.41
C ILE A 56 15.18 2.20 -0.80
N ARG A 57 13.99 2.29 -0.18
CA ARG A 57 13.50 3.52 0.49
C ARG A 57 14.52 4.00 1.55
N ARG A 58 14.99 3.09 2.40
CA ARG A 58 16.01 3.38 3.42
C ARG A 58 17.33 3.85 2.81
N LYS A 59 17.82 3.20 1.75
CA LYS A 59 19.08 3.60 1.09
C LYS A 59 18.96 4.91 0.33
N LYS A 60 17.79 5.23 -0.24
CA LYS A 60 17.50 6.52 -0.88
C LYS A 60 17.58 7.67 0.14
N GLN A 61 17.03 7.47 1.34
CA GLN A 61 17.16 8.43 2.44
C GLN A 61 18.63 8.59 2.89
N ASP A 62 19.40 7.50 2.93
CA ASP A 62 20.83 7.52 3.32
C ASP A 62 21.77 8.11 2.25
N LEU A 63 21.26 8.37 1.02
CA LEU A 63 22.07 8.76 -0.13
C LEU A 63 22.72 10.16 -0.01
N TYR A 64 22.14 11.03 0.82
CA TYR A 64 22.58 12.41 0.99
C TYR A 64 23.04 12.73 2.42
N ARG A 65 23.66 11.77 3.10
CA ARG A 65 24.35 12.09 4.35
C ARG A 65 25.49 13.10 4.10
N GLN A 66 25.54 14.13 4.95
CA GLN A 66 26.35 15.34 4.70
C GLN A 66 27.87 15.10 4.55
N ASN A 67 28.39 13.95 4.98
CA ASN A 67 29.83 13.65 4.96
C ASN A 67 30.26 12.60 3.92
N ASP A 68 29.36 12.20 3.00
CA ASP A 68 29.74 11.24 1.97
C ASP A 68 30.62 11.88 0.89
N SER A 69 31.60 11.13 0.38
CA SER A 69 32.31 11.50 -0.84
C SER A 69 31.43 11.27 -2.08
N SER A 70 31.77 11.88 -3.21
CA SER A 70 31.11 11.60 -4.49
C SER A 70 31.21 10.13 -4.89
N GLN A 71 32.36 9.49 -4.62
CA GLN A 71 32.57 8.07 -4.88
C GLN A 71 31.67 7.18 -4.00
N THR A 72 31.51 7.52 -2.71
CA THR A 72 30.60 6.81 -1.81
C THR A 72 29.15 6.97 -2.26
N ARG A 73 28.72 8.18 -2.60
CA ARG A 73 27.39 8.42 -3.18
C ARG A 73 27.17 7.62 -4.46
N GLN A 74 28.18 7.54 -5.33
CA GLN A 74 28.08 6.76 -6.56
C GLN A 74 27.93 5.26 -6.29
N ARG A 75 28.65 4.71 -5.30
CA ARG A 75 28.47 3.32 -4.86
C ARG A 75 27.06 3.08 -4.31
N LYS A 76 26.52 4.02 -3.51
CA LYS A 76 25.14 3.95 -3.01
C LYS A 76 24.12 3.98 -4.15
N ARG A 77 24.28 4.87 -5.14
CA ARG A 77 23.44 4.91 -6.35
C ARG A 77 23.46 3.61 -7.13
N ARG A 78 24.65 3.04 -7.36
CA ARG A 78 24.80 1.72 -8.02
C ARG A 78 24.04 0.64 -7.26
N ARG A 79 24.20 0.58 -5.93
CA ARG A 79 23.50 -0.40 -5.09
C ARG A 79 21.98 -0.25 -5.14
N ILE A 80 21.48 0.98 -5.19
CA ILE A 80 20.04 1.22 -5.39
C ILE A 80 19.59 0.74 -6.77
N GLY A 81 20.38 0.99 -7.81
CA GLY A 81 20.08 0.49 -9.17
C GLY A 81 20.04 -1.04 -9.24
N GLU A 82 20.99 -1.72 -8.58
CA GLU A 82 21.00 -3.17 -8.45
C GLU A 82 19.73 -3.68 -7.77
N LEU A 83 19.34 -3.08 -6.63
CA LEU A 83 18.12 -3.46 -5.92
C LEU A 83 16.86 -3.21 -6.74
N LYS A 84 16.77 -2.11 -7.50
CA LYS A 84 15.65 -1.86 -8.42
C LYS A 84 15.57 -2.93 -9.51
N LYS A 85 16.71 -3.37 -10.04
CA LYS A 85 16.75 -4.47 -11.01
C LYS A 85 16.23 -5.78 -10.39
N THR A 86 16.71 -6.14 -9.21
CA THR A 86 16.22 -7.34 -8.49
C THR A 86 14.73 -7.22 -8.16
N LEU A 87 14.25 -6.04 -7.77
CA LEU A 87 12.82 -5.79 -7.56
C LEU A 87 12.01 -6.07 -8.82
N SER A 88 12.45 -5.56 -9.98
CA SER A 88 11.77 -5.81 -11.26
C SER A 88 11.72 -7.30 -11.60
N GLU A 89 12.79 -8.05 -11.35
CA GLU A 89 12.84 -9.50 -11.58
C GLU A 89 11.84 -10.23 -10.67
N LYS A 90 11.77 -9.86 -9.38
CA LYS A 90 10.85 -10.47 -8.40
C LYS A 90 9.39 -10.15 -8.70
N ILE A 91 9.08 -8.92 -9.10
CA ILE A 91 7.73 -8.54 -9.52
C ILE A 91 7.29 -9.31 -10.77
N VAL A 92 8.19 -9.52 -11.74
CA VAL A 92 7.88 -10.35 -12.92
C VAL A 92 7.56 -11.78 -12.51
N LEU A 93 8.30 -12.36 -11.56
CA LEU A 93 7.98 -13.68 -11.02
C LEU A 93 6.62 -13.70 -10.33
N TYR A 94 6.27 -12.65 -9.58
CA TYR A 94 4.99 -12.55 -8.89
C TYR A 94 3.83 -12.46 -9.90
N ASN A 95 3.96 -11.58 -10.90
CA ASN A 95 2.96 -11.41 -11.96
C ASN A 95 2.80 -12.65 -12.86
N ALA A 96 3.74 -13.58 -12.83
CA ALA A 96 3.67 -14.85 -13.54
C ALA A 96 2.95 -15.96 -12.76
N ILE A 97 2.61 -15.74 -11.48
CA ILE A 97 1.87 -16.71 -10.67
C ILE A 97 0.43 -16.81 -11.20
N PRO A 98 -0.03 -18.02 -11.62
CA PRO A 98 -1.40 -18.22 -12.08
C PRO A 98 -2.40 -17.97 -10.94
N GLY A 99 -3.37 -17.08 -11.15
CA GLY A 99 -4.39 -16.75 -10.14
C GLY A 99 -4.15 -15.45 -9.36
N CYS A 100 -3.04 -14.74 -9.61
CA CYS A 100 -2.91 -13.34 -9.15
C CYS A 100 -3.85 -12.45 -9.97
N GLU A 101 -4.97 -12.02 -9.37
CA GLU A 101 -5.98 -11.18 -10.02
C GLU A 101 -5.48 -9.75 -10.26
N GLU A 102 -4.57 -9.25 -9.40
CA GLU A 102 -4.05 -7.88 -9.46
C GLU A 102 -2.54 -7.89 -9.74
N LYS A 103 -2.17 -7.42 -10.93
CA LYS A 103 -0.77 -7.36 -11.38
C LYS A 103 -0.12 -6.08 -10.90
N ILE A 104 1.11 -6.20 -10.41
CA ILE A 104 1.90 -5.04 -10.02
C ILE A 104 2.51 -4.40 -11.26
N ASP A 105 2.34 -3.10 -11.42
CA ASP A 105 3.10 -2.32 -12.39
C ASP A 105 4.58 -2.26 -11.96
N THR A 106 5.44 -2.89 -12.75
CA THR A 106 6.88 -2.97 -12.51
C THR A 106 7.54 -1.60 -12.54
N GLU A 107 7.10 -0.68 -13.41
CA GLU A 107 7.71 0.64 -13.56
C GLU A 107 7.36 1.54 -12.37
N ALA A 108 6.08 1.58 -11.99
CA ALA A 108 5.64 2.33 -10.82
C ALA A 108 6.27 1.81 -9.52
N ALA A 109 6.39 0.49 -9.34
CA ALA A 109 7.04 -0.08 -8.15
C ALA A 109 8.55 0.25 -8.11
N CYS A 110 9.24 0.19 -9.25
CA CYS A 110 10.67 0.49 -9.34
C CYS A 110 10.97 1.99 -9.25
N SER A 111 10.05 2.87 -9.62
CA SER A 111 10.19 4.32 -9.43
C SER A 111 10.08 4.71 -7.95
N LEU A 112 9.53 3.81 -7.11
CA LEU A 112 9.13 4.08 -5.72
C LEU A 112 8.13 5.22 -5.63
N CYS A 113 7.25 5.36 -6.63
CA CYS A 113 5.97 6.02 -6.41
C CYS A 113 5.24 5.32 -5.26
N ASP A 114 4.28 5.99 -4.63
CA ASP A 114 3.44 5.41 -3.57
C ASP A 114 2.47 4.37 -4.20
N VAL A 115 3.05 3.29 -4.71
CA VAL A 115 2.35 2.12 -5.23
C VAL A 115 1.90 1.30 -4.03
N ILE A 116 0.59 1.08 -3.95
CA ILE A 116 -0.02 0.17 -3.00
C ILE A 116 0.10 -1.23 -3.61
N LEU A 117 0.73 -2.15 -2.87
CA LEU A 117 0.86 -3.53 -3.33
C LEU A 117 -0.47 -4.28 -3.15
N PRO A 118 -0.78 -5.28 -3.99
CA PRO A 118 -2.05 -6.03 -3.91
C PRO A 118 -2.34 -6.65 -2.53
N TRP A 119 -1.29 -7.11 -1.84
CA TRP A 119 -1.41 -7.66 -0.48
C TRP A 119 -1.40 -6.60 0.62
N GLU A 120 -0.98 -5.36 0.33
CA GLU A 120 -1.22 -4.21 1.21
C GLU A 120 -2.68 -3.76 1.09
N ALA A 121 -3.27 -3.80 -0.11
CA ALA A 121 -4.69 -3.48 -0.33
C ALA A 121 -5.65 -4.51 0.28
N GLN A 122 -5.24 -5.79 0.36
CA GLN A 122 -6.00 -6.86 1.02
C GLN A 122 -5.72 -6.97 2.53
N GLY A 123 -4.66 -6.32 3.01
CA GLY A 123 -4.46 -6.10 4.43
C GLY A 123 -5.63 -5.31 4.99
N ASP A 124 -5.90 -5.48 6.28
CA ASP A 124 -6.86 -4.72 7.09
C ASP A 124 -6.41 -3.25 7.25
N ASP A 125 -6.07 -2.61 6.13
CA ASP A 125 -5.65 -1.22 5.94
C ASP A 125 -6.88 -0.34 5.67
N SER A 126 -7.96 -0.59 6.41
CA SER A 126 -8.57 0.58 7.03
C SER A 126 -7.45 1.18 7.89
N PRO A 127 -7.15 2.49 7.85
CA PRO A 127 -6.18 3.07 8.76
C PRO A 127 -6.73 2.87 10.17
N ARG A 128 -6.42 1.72 10.81
CA ARG A 128 -7.10 1.12 11.98
C ARG A 128 -7.97 2.17 12.59
N GLU A 129 -9.25 2.26 12.20
CA GLU A 129 -10.09 3.44 12.46
C GLU A 129 -9.71 3.97 13.83
N LEU A 130 -8.96 5.10 13.86
CA LEU A 130 -8.33 5.50 15.12
C LEU A 130 -9.45 5.52 16.13
N THR A 131 -9.25 4.85 17.27
CA THR A 131 -10.26 4.90 18.33
C THR A 131 -10.64 6.35 18.55
N ARG A 132 -11.88 6.62 18.94
CA ARG A 132 -12.36 7.99 19.12
C ARG A 132 -11.40 8.82 20.00
N GLU A 133 -10.71 8.16 20.93
CA GLU A 133 -9.65 8.69 21.79
C GLU A 133 -8.36 8.99 21.01
N GLY A 134 -7.94 8.11 20.11
CA GLY A 134 -6.83 8.35 19.19
C GLY A 134 -7.07 9.56 18.28
N GLN A 135 -8.26 9.69 17.70
CA GLN A 135 -8.63 10.84 16.86
C GLN A 135 -8.57 12.15 17.66
N LYS A 136 -9.10 12.15 18.89
CA LYS A 136 -9.00 13.31 19.80
C LYS A 136 -7.55 13.64 20.15
N GLY A 137 -6.72 12.63 20.44
CA GLY A 137 -5.31 12.81 20.75
C GLY A 137 -4.54 13.44 19.58
N LEU A 138 -4.78 12.96 18.37
CA LEU A 138 -4.23 13.52 17.15
C LEU A 138 -4.66 14.98 16.94
N TYR A 139 -5.95 15.27 17.13
CA TYR A 139 -6.48 16.63 17.04
C TYR A 139 -5.81 17.58 18.04
N CYS A 140 -5.65 17.16 19.30
CA CYS A 140 -4.90 17.93 20.31
C CYS A 140 -3.46 18.22 19.88
N PHE A 141 -2.77 17.22 19.32
CA PHE A 141 -1.39 17.38 18.85
C PHE A 141 -1.30 18.38 17.68
N ILE A 142 -2.21 18.28 16.72
CA ILE A 142 -2.28 19.20 15.58
C ILE A 142 -2.53 20.63 16.06
N LEU A 143 -3.49 20.83 16.96
CA LEU A 143 -3.77 22.14 17.55
C LEU A 143 -2.55 22.72 18.28
N HIS A 144 -1.87 21.89 19.07
CA HIS A 144 -0.66 22.30 19.78
C HIS A 144 0.45 22.71 18.80
N LYS A 145 0.69 21.91 17.76
CA LYS A 145 1.68 22.20 16.73
C LYS A 145 1.34 23.49 15.98
N ARG A 146 0.07 23.69 15.62
CA ARG A 146 -0.40 24.94 15.00
C ARG A 146 -0.12 26.14 15.90
N HIS A 147 -0.43 26.04 17.19
CA HIS A 147 -0.17 27.12 18.14
C HIS A 147 1.32 27.45 18.25
N VAL A 148 2.19 26.44 18.35
CA VAL A 148 3.65 26.63 18.36
C VAL A 148 4.13 27.32 17.08
N LEU A 149 3.60 26.93 15.92
CA LEU A 149 3.96 27.56 14.65
C LEU A 149 3.49 29.01 14.58
N GLN A 150 2.28 29.32 15.06
CA GLN A 150 1.78 30.69 15.15
C GLN A 150 2.63 31.56 16.08
N GLN A 151 3.04 31.04 17.24
CA GLN A 151 3.95 31.76 18.14
C GLN A 151 5.31 32.04 17.48
N LYS A 152 5.87 31.04 16.78
CA LYS A 152 7.13 31.21 16.03
C LYS A 152 6.99 32.25 14.94
N LEU A 153 5.89 32.22 14.18
CA LEU A 153 5.60 33.22 13.15
C LEU A 153 5.51 34.60 13.77
N ALA A 154 4.73 34.79 14.84
CA ALA A 154 4.61 36.07 15.53
C ALA A 154 5.95 36.59 16.07
N ALA A 155 6.80 35.72 16.62
CA ALA A 155 8.13 36.09 17.10
C ALA A 155 9.04 36.55 15.95
N VAL A 156 9.02 35.85 14.81
CA VAL A 156 9.76 36.23 13.61
C VAL A 156 9.23 37.55 13.07
N THR A 157 7.92 37.69 12.90
CA THR A 157 7.28 38.93 12.44
C THR A 157 7.64 40.11 13.36
N SER A 158 7.60 39.95 14.68
CA SER A 158 7.99 41.01 15.62
C SER A 158 9.47 41.38 15.53
N THR A 159 10.34 40.39 15.30
CA THR A 159 11.79 40.63 15.15
C THR A 159 12.05 41.45 13.89
N TYR A 160 11.41 41.08 12.79
CA TYR A 160 11.61 41.70 11.48
C TYR A 160 10.74 42.95 11.23
N ALA A 161 9.69 43.19 12.02
CA ALA A 161 8.89 44.42 11.98
C ALA A 161 9.72 45.68 12.29
N SER A 162 10.87 45.53 12.95
CA SER A 162 11.81 46.62 13.19
C SER A 162 12.70 46.96 11.97
N VAL A 163 12.71 46.10 10.95
CA VAL A 163 13.60 46.19 9.78
C VAL A 163 12.81 46.33 8.46
N SER A 164 11.56 45.86 8.41
CA SER A 164 10.70 45.92 7.23
C SER A 164 9.60 46.98 7.39
N THR A 165 9.50 47.90 6.42
CA THR A 165 8.45 48.93 6.35
C THR A 165 7.17 48.46 5.65
N ASP A 166 7.13 47.25 5.08
CA ASP A 166 5.96 46.71 4.39
C ASP A 166 5.32 45.54 5.16
N PRO A 167 4.08 45.70 5.69
CA PRO A 167 3.36 44.66 6.44
C PRO A 167 2.88 43.48 5.58
N SER A 168 2.81 43.63 4.25
CA SER A 168 2.30 42.60 3.32
C SER A 168 3.23 41.39 3.16
N PHE A 169 4.48 41.48 3.63
CA PHE A 169 5.46 40.40 3.49
C PHE A 169 5.13 39.14 4.32
N PHE A 170 4.30 39.26 5.36
CA PHE A 170 3.98 38.15 6.28
C PHE A 170 2.57 37.57 6.11
N THR A 171 1.73 38.18 5.28
CA THR A 171 0.43 37.64 4.91
C THR A 171 0.62 36.68 3.75
N LEU A 172 0.64 35.38 4.06
CA LEU A 172 0.37 34.37 3.04
C LEU A 172 -1.12 34.48 2.70
N GLU A 173 -1.44 34.99 1.51
CA GLU A 173 -2.76 34.83 0.92
C GLU A 173 -3.02 33.32 0.80
N GLU A 174 -4.12 32.88 1.42
CA GLU A 174 -4.60 31.52 1.30
C GLU A 174 -5.23 31.44 -0.10
N ASP A 175 -4.46 30.96 -1.08
CA ASP A 175 -4.98 30.63 -2.42
C ASP A 175 -5.99 29.50 -2.23
N VAL A 176 -7.25 29.87 -2.00
CA VAL A 176 -8.40 28.99 -2.14
C VAL A 176 -8.55 28.80 -3.64
N GLU A 177 -7.91 27.76 -4.18
CA GLU A 177 -8.28 27.24 -5.49
C GLU A 177 -9.70 26.68 -5.35
N GLU A 178 -10.70 27.51 -5.71
CA GLU A 178 -12.06 27.03 -5.94
C GLU A 178 -11.99 26.03 -7.11
N GLU A 179 -12.21 24.74 -6.82
CA GLU A 179 -12.38 23.71 -7.84
C GLU A 179 -13.54 24.12 -8.76
N SER A 180 -13.24 24.58 -9.97
CA SER A 180 -14.24 24.71 -11.02
C SER A 180 -14.44 23.34 -11.66
N GLU A 181 -15.61 22.74 -11.41
CA GLU A 181 -16.15 21.62 -12.18
C GLU A 181 -16.39 22.07 -13.63
N ASP A 182 -15.39 21.90 -14.50
CA ASP A 182 -15.60 22.02 -15.94
C ASP A 182 -16.00 20.65 -16.51
N ASP A 183 -17.30 20.38 -16.42
CA ASP A 183 -18.01 19.50 -17.36
C ASP A 183 -17.79 20.06 -18.78
N ASN A 184 -16.92 19.41 -19.56
CA ASN A 184 -16.95 19.59 -21.02
C ASN A 184 -16.95 18.25 -21.74
N ASN A 185 -18.16 17.72 -21.81
CA ASN A 185 -18.63 16.84 -22.87
C ASN A 185 -18.39 17.49 -24.25
N SER A 186 -17.54 16.89 -25.07
CA SER A 186 -17.63 16.94 -26.54
C SER A 186 -16.86 15.75 -27.10
N SER A 187 -17.60 14.68 -27.36
CA SER A 187 -17.95 14.20 -28.70
C SER A 187 -16.81 13.49 -29.43
N GLU A 188 -16.86 12.16 -29.36
CA GLU A 188 -17.09 11.30 -30.52
C GLU A 188 -16.49 11.82 -31.85
N LEU A 189 -15.35 11.26 -32.24
CA LEU A 189 -14.91 11.20 -33.62
C LEU A 189 -14.83 9.74 -34.03
N SER A 190 -15.96 9.24 -34.49
CA SER A 190 -16.09 8.04 -35.30
C SER A 190 -15.74 8.32 -36.76
N GLU A 191 -15.45 7.22 -37.47
CA GLU A 191 -15.47 7.01 -38.92
C GLU A 191 -14.18 7.38 -39.68
N GLU A 192 -13.41 6.41 -40.17
CA GLU A 192 -13.63 5.50 -41.33
C GLU A 192 -13.11 6.09 -42.66
N GLU A 193 -12.21 5.30 -43.26
CA GLU A 193 -12.03 5.04 -44.70
C GLU A 193 -11.88 6.22 -45.70
N PHE A 194 -10.66 6.43 -46.21
CA PHE A 194 -10.25 6.06 -47.59
C PHE A 194 -8.75 6.25 -47.82
#